data_AF-A0A6L7WTP4-F1
#
_entry.id   AF-A0A6L7WTP4-F1
#
_cell.length_a   1.000
_cell.length_b   1.000
_cell.length_c   1.000
_cell.angle_alpha   90.00
_cell.angle_beta   90.00
_cell.angle_gamma   90.00
#
_symmetry.space_group_name_H-M   'P 1'
#
loop_
_entity.id
_entity.type
_entity.pdbx_description
1 polymer ?
#
loop_
_entity_poly.entity_id
_entity_poly.type
_entity_poly.pdbx_seq_one_letter_code
_entity_poly.pdbx_strand_id
1 'polypeptide(L)'
;DWPQFRGPTGQGHAPDAAVPLEWSETENVTWKAPVEGRGWSSPVIADGRIWLTTAVTDPADGSSLRLLAYDVETGAATLDVEVFGSDETYLLNPKNSFASPTPVLDPDGERVYVHFGATGTAAVSTSGDVLWRTRFPYISQHGNGGSPILHDGRLVISIDGYDTAYLVAVDARTGEESWRSTRPDPVSQAYSTPLLIRVGDRDQIFNVSAFRASGHDPETGREIWRVRYPNGFSNVPRPIYGHGLVYLSTGFQAPTLLAVRADGEGDVTRSHVAWRLRRGAPLTPSPILVGDELYVVTDFGIATCVDALTGDIHWQQRLGGNHSASPVFVDGRIYFQNEEGVTTVLAPGPEFRVLARNRLDGLTLASMAVADGA
;
A
#
# COMPACT_ATOMS: atom_id res chain seq x y z
N ASP A 1 -4.59 -16.38 -4.07
CA ASP A 1 -4.78 -15.44 -2.94
C ASP A 1 -4.03 -14.14 -3.14
N TRP A 2 -4.56 -13.07 -2.53
CA TRP A 2 -4.01 -11.72 -2.50
C TRP A 2 -4.11 -11.18 -1.06
N PRO A 3 -3.25 -11.64 -0.13
CA PRO A 3 -3.52 -11.56 1.31
C PRO A 3 -3.22 -10.20 1.95
N GLN A 4 -2.60 -9.26 1.24
CA GLN A 4 -2.19 -7.96 1.76
C GLN A 4 -2.22 -6.90 0.68
N PHE A 5 -1.99 -5.64 1.05
CA PHE A 5 -1.84 -4.54 0.08
C PHE A 5 -0.80 -4.89 -0.99
N ARG A 6 -1.20 -4.80 -2.27
CA ARG A 6 -0.36 -5.19 -3.42
C ARG A 6 0.06 -6.67 -3.44
N GLY A 7 -0.74 -7.56 -2.86
CA GLY A 7 -0.68 -9.00 -3.14
C GLY A 7 0.39 -9.76 -2.36
N PRO A 8 0.67 -11.03 -2.73
CA PRO A 8 1.45 -11.96 -1.91
C PRO A 8 2.84 -11.46 -1.51
N THR A 9 3.52 -10.76 -2.42
CA THR A 9 4.85 -10.17 -2.19
C THR A 9 4.80 -8.73 -1.71
N GLY A 10 3.61 -8.12 -1.68
CA GLY A 10 3.44 -6.69 -1.44
C GLY A 10 3.89 -5.79 -2.58
N GLN A 11 4.22 -6.34 -3.75
CA GLN A 11 4.80 -5.60 -4.88
C GLN A 11 3.88 -5.48 -6.10
N GLY A 12 2.67 -6.06 -6.05
CA GLY A 12 1.63 -5.92 -7.07
C GLY A 12 1.75 -6.90 -8.23
N HIS A 13 2.21 -8.12 -7.95
CA HIS A 13 2.43 -9.16 -8.97
C HIS A 13 1.47 -10.33 -8.78
N ALA A 14 0.83 -10.74 -9.88
CA ALA A 14 0.11 -12.00 -10.04
C ALA A 14 0.34 -12.54 -11.48
N PRO A 15 1.57 -12.96 -11.83
CA PRO A 15 1.91 -13.33 -13.21
C PRO A 15 1.17 -14.57 -13.70
N ASP A 16 0.78 -15.47 -12.79
CA ASP A 16 0.14 -16.74 -13.10
C ASP A 16 -1.39 -16.64 -13.18
N ALA A 17 -1.97 -15.50 -12.79
CA ALA A 17 -3.41 -15.28 -12.83
C ALA A 17 -3.87 -15.01 -14.26
N ALA A 18 -5.00 -15.61 -14.64
CA ALA A 18 -5.65 -15.37 -15.92
C ALA A 18 -6.82 -14.39 -15.73
N VAL A 19 -6.69 -13.20 -16.31
CA VAL A 19 -7.70 -12.13 -16.23
C VAL A 19 -8.08 -11.63 -17.63
N PRO A 20 -9.34 -11.19 -17.84
CA PRO A 20 -9.75 -10.63 -19.12
C PRO A 20 -8.91 -9.39 -19.49
N LEU A 21 -8.63 -9.22 -20.78
CA LEU A 21 -7.95 -8.02 -21.29
C LEU A 21 -8.89 -6.81 -21.34
N GLU A 22 -10.14 -7.06 -21.70
CA GLU A 22 -11.16 -6.04 -21.92
C GLU A 22 -12.35 -6.22 -20.97
N TRP A 23 -12.91 -5.12 -20.47
CA TRP A 23 -14.12 -5.14 -19.64
C TRP A 23 -14.83 -3.78 -19.66
N SER A 24 -16.12 -3.82 -19.30
CA SER A 24 -16.98 -2.64 -19.14
C SER A 24 -18.08 -2.92 -18.11
N GLU A 25 -18.98 -1.97 -17.85
CA GLU A 25 -20.16 -2.21 -17.00
C GLU A 25 -21.05 -3.36 -17.48
N THR A 26 -20.90 -3.84 -18.72
CA THR A 26 -21.72 -4.91 -19.30
C THR A 26 -20.92 -6.11 -19.84
N GLU A 27 -19.60 -6.09 -19.75
CA GLU A 27 -18.72 -7.11 -20.33
C GLU A 27 -17.61 -7.49 -19.36
N ASN A 28 -17.40 -8.80 -19.16
CA ASN A 28 -16.37 -9.37 -18.30
C ASN A 28 -16.38 -8.84 -16.84
N VAL A 29 -17.54 -8.39 -16.37
CA VAL A 29 -17.84 -8.11 -14.96
C VAL A 29 -18.88 -9.13 -14.49
N THR A 30 -18.52 -9.97 -13.53
CA THR A 30 -19.39 -11.02 -13.00
C THR A 30 -20.48 -10.45 -12.08
N TRP A 31 -20.11 -9.49 -11.23
CA TRP A 31 -21.01 -8.82 -10.30
C TRP A 31 -20.43 -7.46 -9.86
N LYS A 32 -21.28 -6.62 -9.28
CA LYS A 32 -20.92 -5.34 -8.67
C LYS A 32 -21.75 -5.17 -7.41
N ALA A 33 -21.09 -4.99 -6.26
CA ALA A 33 -21.74 -4.87 -4.97
C ALA A 33 -21.54 -3.47 -4.37
N PRO A 34 -22.57 -2.85 -3.77
CA PRO A 34 -22.39 -1.63 -3.01
C PRO A 34 -21.60 -1.90 -1.72
N VAL A 35 -20.69 -0.98 -1.39
CA VAL A 35 -19.97 -0.97 -0.11
C VAL A 35 -20.49 0.19 0.70
N GLU A 36 -21.04 -0.08 1.88
CA GLU A 36 -21.54 0.96 2.77
C GLU A 36 -20.39 1.74 3.41
N GLY A 37 -20.61 3.02 3.67
CA GLY A 37 -19.60 3.92 4.24
C GLY A 37 -18.59 4.40 3.21
N ARG A 38 -17.42 4.79 3.71
CA ARG A 38 -16.30 5.32 2.92
C ARG A 38 -14.99 4.72 3.40
N GLY A 39 -14.28 4.05 2.49
CA GLY A 39 -12.97 3.46 2.71
C GLY A 39 -12.15 3.47 1.41
N TRP A 40 -10.83 3.53 1.55
CA TRP A 40 -9.90 3.43 0.41
C TRP A 40 -8.94 2.24 0.54
N SER A 41 -9.22 1.33 1.46
CA SER A 41 -8.53 0.05 1.53
C SER A 41 -8.63 -0.67 0.19
N SER A 42 -7.51 -1.27 -0.22
CA SER A 42 -7.54 -2.18 -1.36
C SER A 42 -8.14 -3.51 -0.89
N PRO A 43 -8.89 -4.23 -1.74
CA PRO A 43 -9.36 -5.57 -1.40
C PRO A 43 -8.17 -6.50 -1.12
N VAL A 44 -8.39 -7.46 -0.22
CA VAL A 44 -7.53 -8.64 -0.06
C VAL A 44 -8.40 -9.89 -0.19
N ILE A 45 -7.82 -10.95 -0.74
CA ILE A 45 -8.57 -12.13 -1.17
C ILE A 45 -7.89 -13.39 -0.62
N ALA A 46 -8.64 -14.24 0.08
CA ALA A 46 -8.25 -15.61 0.40
C ALA A 46 -9.50 -16.44 0.68
N ASP A 47 -9.40 -17.76 0.48
CA ASP A 47 -10.42 -18.73 0.86
C ASP A 47 -11.84 -18.39 0.33
N GLY A 48 -11.90 -17.91 -0.91
CA GLY A 48 -13.16 -17.54 -1.57
C GLY A 48 -13.82 -16.26 -1.03
N ARG A 49 -13.11 -15.47 -0.22
CA ARG A 49 -13.63 -14.22 0.35
C ARG A 49 -12.77 -13.01 -0.01
N ILE A 50 -13.45 -11.89 -0.24
CA ILE A 50 -12.87 -10.56 -0.39
C ILE A 50 -13.06 -9.81 0.92
N TRP A 51 -12.00 -9.21 1.45
CA TRP A 51 -12.03 -8.44 2.69
C TRP A 51 -11.67 -6.98 2.45
N LEU A 52 -12.39 -6.07 3.12
CA LEU A 52 -12.26 -4.63 3.00
C LEU A 52 -12.46 -3.95 4.35
N THR A 53 -11.91 -2.76 4.52
CA THR A 53 -12.25 -1.88 5.65
C THR A 53 -13.05 -0.67 5.15
N THR A 54 -14.04 -0.26 5.95
CA THR A 54 -14.85 0.94 5.68
C THR A 54 -15.06 1.76 6.94
N ALA A 55 -15.40 3.04 6.78
CA ALA A 55 -15.87 3.90 7.85
C ALA A 55 -17.30 4.38 7.53
N VAL A 56 -18.24 4.09 8.42
CA VAL A 56 -19.60 4.63 8.38
C VAL A 56 -19.66 5.79 9.35
N THR A 57 -19.71 7.01 8.82
CA THR A 57 -19.66 8.24 9.62
C THR A 57 -21.04 8.89 9.69
N ASP A 58 -21.50 9.15 10.92
CA ASP A 58 -22.67 9.96 11.23
C ASP A 58 -22.23 11.24 11.94
N PRO A 59 -22.67 12.45 11.50
CA PRO A 59 -22.34 13.70 12.17
C PRO A 59 -22.76 13.78 13.65
N ALA A 60 -23.78 13.03 14.08
CA ALA A 60 -24.29 13.00 15.44
C ALA A 60 -23.61 11.91 16.31
N ASP A 61 -23.27 10.76 15.71
CA ASP A 61 -22.86 9.55 16.44
C ASP A 61 -21.38 9.15 16.21
N GLY A 62 -20.60 9.95 15.47
CA GLY A 62 -19.19 9.67 15.19
C GLY A 62 -18.99 8.69 14.03
N SER A 63 -17.89 7.95 14.02
CA SER A 63 -17.55 6.99 12.96
C SER A 63 -17.47 5.55 13.48
N SER A 64 -18.21 4.64 12.84
CA SER A 64 -18.09 3.19 12.97
C SER A 64 -17.05 2.69 11.97
N LEU A 65 -15.96 2.11 12.47
CA LEU A 65 -14.84 1.58 11.68
C LEU A 65 -14.94 0.07 11.59
N ARG A 66 -15.11 -0.45 10.38
CA ARG A 66 -15.66 -1.78 10.15
C ARG A 66 -14.77 -2.65 9.27
N LEU A 67 -14.80 -3.95 9.52
CA LEU A 67 -14.30 -4.99 8.62
C LEU A 67 -15.49 -5.59 7.88
N LEU A 68 -15.38 -5.68 6.55
CA LEU A 68 -16.37 -6.29 5.68
C LEU A 68 -15.77 -7.54 5.03
N ALA A 69 -16.62 -8.52 4.74
CA ALA A 69 -16.27 -9.62 3.85
C ALA A 69 -17.38 -9.89 2.82
N TYR A 70 -16.97 -10.29 1.63
CA TYR A 70 -17.85 -10.65 0.51
C TYR A 70 -17.42 -12.00 -0.07
N ASP A 71 -18.38 -12.79 -0.53
CA ASP A 71 -18.12 -14.00 -1.30
C ASP A 71 -17.59 -13.63 -2.69
N VAL A 72 -16.47 -14.24 -3.11
CA VAL A 72 -15.78 -13.86 -4.36
C VAL A 72 -16.59 -14.20 -5.62
N GLU A 73 -17.40 -15.26 -5.57
CA GLU A 73 -18.17 -15.76 -6.72
C GLU A 73 -19.44 -14.95 -6.94
N THR A 74 -20.11 -14.57 -5.85
CA THR A 74 -21.45 -13.97 -5.88
C THR A 74 -21.47 -12.47 -5.58
N GLY A 75 -20.42 -11.94 -4.95
CA GLY A 75 -20.38 -10.58 -4.44
C GLY A 75 -21.30 -10.34 -3.24
N ALA A 76 -21.88 -11.39 -2.66
CA ALA A 76 -22.76 -11.28 -1.51
C ALA A 76 -21.96 -10.95 -0.25
N ALA A 77 -22.44 -9.99 0.55
CA ALA A 77 -21.86 -9.70 1.86
C ALA A 77 -22.00 -10.93 2.78
N THR A 78 -20.88 -11.36 3.36
CA THR A 78 -20.81 -12.52 4.26
C THR A 78 -20.48 -12.12 5.70
N LEU A 79 -19.94 -10.91 5.90
CA LEU A 79 -19.57 -10.39 7.20
C LEU A 79 -19.58 -8.87 7.19
N ASP A 80 -20.05 -8.28 8.28
CA ASP A 80 -19.93 -6.86 8.59
C ASP A 80 -19.78 -6.70 10.10
N VAL A 81 -18.59 -6.29 10.53
CA VAL A 81 -18.21 -6.21 11.94
C VAL A 81 -17.68 -4.82 12.25
N GLU A 82 -18.33 -4.14 13.20
CA GLU A 82 -17.74 -2.97 13.83
C GLU A 82 -16.52 -3.38 14.67
N VAL A 83 -15.36 -2.85 14.29
CA VAL A 83 -14.11 -3.12 15.01
C VAL A 83 -13.85 -2.00 16.01
N PHE A 84 -14.06 -0.74 15.63
CA PHE A 84 -13.91 0.42 16.53
C PHE A 84 -15.02 1.44 16.29
N GLY A 85 -15.44 2.11 17.37
CA GLY A 85 -16.08 3.43 17.29
C GLY A 85 -15.02 4.54 17.45
N SER A 86 -15.23 5.67 16.77
CA SER A 86 -14.34 6.83 16.83
C SER A 86 -15.11 8.14 16.80
N ASP A 87 -14.81 9.02 17.76
CA ASP A 87 -15.32 10.39 17.83
C ASP A 87 -14.35 11.39 17.15
N GLU A 88 -13.38 10.89 16.37
CA GLU A 88 -12.39 11.73 15.70
C GLU A 88 -13.06 12.64 14.65
N THR A 89 -12.79 13.94 14.75
CA THR A 89 -13.39 14.98 13.91
C THR A 89 -12.36 15.81 13.14
N TYR A 90 -11.10 15.38 13.07
CA TYR A 90 -10.09 16.12 12.34
C TYR A 90 -10.33 16.10 10.82
N LEU A 91 -9.87 17.16 10.16
CA LEU A 91 -10.01 17.30 8.72
C LEU A 91 -9.18 16.26 7.99
N LEU A 92 -9.85 15.36 7.26
CA LEU A 92 -9.21 14.41 6.37
C LEU A 92 -8.79 15.10 5.06
N ASN A 93 -7.72 14.59 4.44
CA ASN A 93 -7.46 14.91 3.04
C ASN A 93 -8.63 14.40 2.17
N PRO A 94 -9.04 15.12 1.11
CA PRO A 94 -10.13 14.68 0.23
C PRO A 94 -9.95 13.29 -0.39
N LYS A 95 -8.70 12.84 -0.58
CA LYS A 95 -8.34 11.50 -1.07
C LYS A 95 -8.14 10.48 0.06
N ASN A 96 -8.54 10.80 1.29
CA ASN A 96 -8.41 9.91 2.44
C ASN A 96 -9.78 9.58 3.08
N SER A 97 -9.76 8.65 4.02
CA SER A 97 -10.88 8.17 4.84
C SER A 97 -10.31 7.65 6.17
N PHE A 98 -11.16 7.38 7.17
CA PHE A 98 -10.72 6.72 8.40
C PHE A 98 -10.34 5.23 8.19
N ALA A 99 -10.69 4.65 7.03
CA ALA A 99 -10.52 3.24 6.68
C ALA A 99 -9.72 3.07 5.37
N SER A 100 -8.64 3.83 5.22
CA SER A 100 -7.75 3.73 4.04
C SER A 100 -6.70 2.62 4.11
N PRO A 101 -6.15 2.24 5.29
CA PRO A 101 -5.25 1.11 5.37
C PRO A 101 -5.93 -0.20 4.97
N THR A 102 -5.22 -0.97 4.17
CA THR A 102 -5.64 -2.28 3.66
C THR A 102 -5.45 -3.35 4.75
N PRO A 103 -6.42 -4.24 4.98
CA PRO A 103 -6.26 -5.35 5.90
C PRO A 103 -5.16 -6.34 5.46
N VAL A 104 -4.74 -7.21 6.38
CA VAL A 104 -3.82 -8.32 6.12
C VAL A 104 -4.46 -9.62 6.58
N LEU A 105 -4.39 -10.66 5.75
CA LEU A 105 -4.90 -11.99 6.05
C LEU A 105 -3.79 -12.85 6.67
N ASP A 106 -4.15 -13.58 7.72
CA ASP A 106 -3.30 -14.60 8.35
C ASP A 106 -3.09 -15.78 7.38
N PRO A 107 -1.85 -16.25 7.14
CA PRO A 107 -1.58 -17.42 6.30
C PRO A 107 -2.31 -18.68 6.72
N ASP A 108 -2.66 -18.81 8.01
CA ASP A 108 -3.39 -19.95 8.54
C ASP A 108 -4.92 -19.84 8.31
N GLY A 109 -5.41 -18.75 7.71
CA GLY A 109 -6.83 -18.54 7.38
C GLY A 109 -7.75 -18.27 8.58
N GLU A 110 -7.18 -18.06 9.77
CA GLU A 110 -7.95 -17.89 11.00
C GLU A 110 -8.29 -16.43 11.33
N ARG A 111 -7.45 -15.48 10.89
CA ARG A 111 -7.50 -14.08 11.33
C ARG A 111 -7.38 -13.08 10.18
N VAL A 112 -8.00 -11.93 10.39
CA VAL A 112 -7.88 -10.73 9.58
C VAL A 112 -7.39 -9.60 10.47
N TYR A 113 -6.33 -8.94 10.05
CA TYR A 113 -5.71 -7.83 10.77
C TYR A 113 -6.08 -6.51 10.12
N VAL A 114 -6.60 -5.58 10.91
CA VAL A 114 -7.09 -4.28 10.45
C VAL A 114 -6.40 -3.15 11.19
N HIS A 115 -6.15 -2.04 10.51
CA HIS A 115 -5.54 -0.85 11.08
C HIS A 115 -6.33 0.41 10.71
N PHE A 116 -6.67 1.21 11.71
CA PHE A 116 -7.45 2.43 11.57
C PHE A 116 -6.69 3.66 12.10
N GLY A 117 -5.36 3.68 11.91
CA GLY A 117 -4.53 4.81 12.31
C GLY A 117 -4.43 4.96 13.81
N ALA A 118 -4.58 6.20 14.28
CA ALA A 118 -4.53 6.55 15.70
C ALA A 118 -5.62 5.85 16.54
N THR A 119 -6.75 5.50 15.91
CA THR A 119 -7.83 4.75 16.57
C THR A 119 -7.36 3.36 17.01
N GLY A 120 -6.51 2.68 16.22
CA GLY A 120 -5.85 1.44 16.61
C GLY A 120 -5.80 0.35 15.54
N THR A 121 -5.35 -0.82 15.98
CA THR A 121 -5.20 -2.06 15.20
C THR A 121 -5.93 -3.18 15.92
N ALA A 122 -6.48 -4.14 15.19
CA ALA A 122 -7.14 -5.30 15.76
C ALA A 122 -6.85 -6.56 14.96
N ALA A 123 -6.96 -7.71 15.63
CA ALA A 123 -7.22 -8.99 14.97
C ALA A 123 -8.69 -9.35 15.13
N VAL A 124 -9.28 -9.81 14.03
CA VAL A 124 -10.64 -10.31 13.96
C VAL A 124 -10.57 -11.73 13.43
N SER A 125 -11.31 -12.68 14.00
CA SER A 125 -11.43 -14.01 13.41
C SER A 125 -12.16 -13.94 12.06
N THR A 126 -11.99 -14.95 11.21
CA THR A 126 -12.76 -15.04 9.96
C THR A 126 -14.27 -15.27 10.17
N SER A 127 -14.71 -15.54 11.41
CA SER A 127 -16.11 -15.54 11.84
C SER A 127 -16.63 -14.17 12.30
N GLY A 128 -15.76 -13.20 12.56
CA GLY A 128 -16.12 -11.84 12.97
C GLY A 128 -15.91 -11.51 14.45
N ASP A 129 -15.30 -12.39 15.23
CA ASP A 129 -14.99 -12.13 16.63
C ASP A 129 -13.74 -11.26 16.74
N VAL A 130 -13.84 -10.10 17.40
CA VAL A 130 -12.66 -9.27 17.66
C VAL A 130 -11.83 -9.91 18.78
N LEU A 131 -10.67 -10.44 18.41
CA LEU A 131 -9.78 -11.21 19.28
C LEU A 131 -8.95 -10.32 20.19
N TRP A 132 -8.43 -9.21 19.66
CA TRP A 132 -7.72 -8.19 20.43
C TRP A 132 -7.77 -6.83 19.73
N ARG A 133 -7.51 -5.76 20.49
CA ARG A 133 -7.38 -4.38 20.02
C ARG A 133 -6.18 -3.71 20.69
N THR A 134 -5.36 -3.03 19.90
CA THR A 134 -4.19 -2.27 20.38
C THR A 134 -4.24 -0.86 19.80
N ARG A 135 -4.12 0.18 20.63
CA ARG A 135 -4.18 1.58 20.19
C ARG A 135 -2.78 2.17 20.07
N PHE A 136 -2.59 3.00 19.05
CA PHE A 136 -1.35 3.75 18.81
C PHE A 136 -1.69 5.23 18.64
N PRO A 137 -1.89 5.99 19.73
CA PRO A 137 -2.28 7.39 19.61
C PRO A 137 -1.15 8.22 19.00
N TYR A 138 -1.48 9.05 18.01
CA TYR A 138 -0.63 10.07 17.42
C TYR A 138 -1.50 11.14 16.74
N ILE A 139 -0.95 12.32 16.51
CA ILE A 139 -1.63 13.40 15.80
C ILE A 139 -1.45 13.21 14.30
N SER A 140 -2.56 13.02 13.59
CA SER A 140 -2.59 13.04 12.12
C SER A 140 -3.22 14.30 11.55
N GLN A 141 -2.58 14.86 10.51
CA GLN A 141 -3.08 16.02 9.77
C GLN A 141 -3.93 15.63 8.55
N HIS A 142 -3.72 14.44 7.97
CA HIS A 142 -4.39 14.05 6.72
C HIS A 142 -5.12 12.71 6.80
N GLY A 143 -5.20 12.09 7.98
CA GLY A 143 -5.71 10.73 8.18
C GLY A 143 -4.62 9.67 8.19
N ASN A 144 -5.00 8.42 8.00
CA ASN A 144 -4.11 7.25 7.99
C ASN A 144 -3.96 6.68 6.57
N GLY A 145 -2.91 5.89 6.35
CA GLY A 145 -2.67 5.28 5.03
C GLY A 145 -1.73 4.07 5.07
N GLY A 146 -0.74 4.08 5.96
CA GLY A 146 0.18 2.95 6.14
C GLY A 146 -0.58 1.71 6.57
N SER A 147 -0.56 0.67 5.74
CA SER A 147 -1.14 -0.64 6.05
C SER A 147 -0.16 -1.47 6.88
N PRO A 148 -0.63 -2.39 7.74
CA PRO A 148 0.25 -3.33 8.41
C PRO A 148 0.88 -4.30 7.40
N ILE A 149 1.99 -4.93 7.80
CA ILE A 149 2.51 -6.14 7.17
C ILE A 149 2.63 -7.24 8.22
N LEU A 150 2.49 -8.50 7.81
CA LEU A 150 2.66 -9.66 8.67
C LEU A 150 3.93 -10.41 8.29
N HIS A 151 4.76 -10.73 9.27
CA HIS A 151 5.96 -11.55 9.09
C HIS A 151 6.26 -12.31 10.39
N ASP A 152 6.42 -13.63 10.30
CA ASP A 152 6.80 -14.51 11.39
C ASP A 152 6.05 -14.24 12.70
N GLY A 153 4.71 -14.23 12.60
CA GLY A 153 3.80 -14.02 13.74
C GLY A 153 3.78 -12.59 14.29
N ARG A 154 4.38 -11.61 13.59
CA ARG A 154 4.41 -10.20 13.99
C ARG A 154 3.73 -9.31 12.98
N LEU A 155 2.84 -8.44 13.46
CA LEU A 155 2.25 -7.36 12.68
C LEU A 155 3.08 -6.10 12.86
N VAL A 156 3.62 -5.61 11.76
CA VAL A 156 4.48 -4.42 11.75
C VAL A 156 3.72 -3.25 11.18
N ILE A 157 3.74 -2.14 11.91
CA ILE A 157 2.95 -0.94 11.63
C ILE A 157 3.87 0.28 11.69
N SER A 158 3.76 1.15 10.69
CA SER A 158 4.43 2.45 10.71
C SER A 158 3.53 3.48 11.37
N ILE A 159 3.99 4.07 12.48
CA ILE A 159 3.37 5.20 13.13
C ILE A 159 4.18 6.45 12.76
N ASP A 160 3.57 7.39 12.05
CA ASP A 160 4.26 8.58 11.54
C ASP A 160 3.37 9.82 11.73
N GLY A 161 3.19 10.19 13.00
CA GLY A 161 2.47 11.38 13.44
C GLY A 161 3.33 12.62 13.54
N TYR A 162 2.67 13.77 13.71
CA TYR A 162 3.35 15.06 13.92
C TYR A 162 4.07 15.15 15.27
N ASP A 163 3.58 14.43 16.28
CA ASP A 163 4.02 14.45 17.67
C ASP A 163 4.87 13.22 18.03
N THR A 164 4.61 12.08 17.40
CA THR A 164 5.35 10.84 17.61
C THR A 164 5.51 10.06 16.31
N ALA A 165 6.68 9.46 16.12
CA ALA A 165 6.93 8.57 15.00
C ALA A 165 7.79 7.37 15.41
N TYR A 166 7.39 6.18 15.02
CA TYR A 166 8.08 4.93 15.30
C TYR A 166 7.57 3.80 14.39
N LEU A 167 8.42 2.81 14.15
CA LEU A 167 7.99 1.52 13.62
C LEU A 167 7.73 0.59 14.81
N VAL A 168 6.61 -0.11 14.83
CA VAL A 168 6.25 -1.04 15.92
C VAL A 168 5.91 -2.41 15.35
N ALA A 169 6.31 -3.46 16.05
CA ALA A 169 5.77 -4.80 15.85
C ALA A 169 4.93 -5.21 17.06
N VAL A 170 3.76 -5.78 16.80
CA VAL A 170 2.98 -6.49 17.82
C VAL A 170 2.94 -7.98 17.50
N ASP A 171 2.85 -8.81 18.53
CA ASP A 171 2.53 -10.23 18.37
C ASP A 171 1.15 -10.36 17.72
N ALA A 172 1.05 -11.09 16.63
CA ALA A 172 -0.15 -11.17 15.83
C ALA A 172 -1.28 -11.94 16.53
N ARG A 173 -0.98 -12.75 17.55
CA ARG A 173 -1.96 -13.51 18.33
C ARG A 173 -2.50 -12.71 19.52
N THR A 174 -1.67 -11.88 20.15
CA THR A 174 -2.05 -11.17 21.39
C THR A 174 -2.26 -9.67 21.22
N GLY A 175 -1.67 -9.06 20.18
CA GLY A 175 -1.65 -7.61 19.98
C GLY A 175 -0.66 -6.88 20.88
N GLU A 176 0.14 -7.59 21.68
CA GLU A 176 1.14 -7.00 22.58
C GLU A 176 2.40 -6.57 21.81
N GLU A 177 2.97 -5.43 22.19
CA GLU A 177 4.18 -4.90 21.57
C GLU A 177 5.37 -5.87 21.75
N SER A 178 5.92 -6.34 20.63
CA SER A 178 7.14 -7.15 20.59
C SER A 178 8.38 -6.27 20.60
N TRP A 179 8.38 -5.22 19.78
CA TRP A 179 9.46 -4.24 19.72
C TRP A 179 8.98 -2.91 19.14
N ARG A 180 9.77 -1.87 19.37
CA ARG A 180 9.57 -0.52 18.80
C ARG A 180 10.89 0.12 18.43
N SER A 181 10.92 0.75 17.26
CA SER A 181 12.03 1.57 16.78
C SER A 181 11.59 3.03 16.64
N THR A 182 11.94 3.84 17.64
CA THR A 182 11.55 5.25 17.71
C THR A 182 12.32 6.13 16.72
N ARG A 183 11.60 7.00 16.02
CA ARG A 183 12.18 8.11 15.27
C ARG A 183 12.18 9.36 16.16
N PRO A 184 13.35 9.83 16.64
CA PRO A 184 13.41 11.03 17.45
C PRO A 184 13.01 12.24 16.63
N ASP A 185 12.45 13.24 17.33
CA ASP A 185 12.08 14.55 16.80
C ASP A 185 11.26 14.46 15.50
N PRO A 186 10.04 13.88 15.55
CA PRO A 186 9.19 13.82 14.38
C PRO A 186 8.90 15.24 13.90
N VAL A 187 9.42 15.54 12.72
CA VAL A 187 9.04 16.69 11.91
C VAL A 187 8.30 16.11 10.72
N SER A 188 6.99 16.41 10.61
CA SER A 188 6.09 15.92 9.55
C SER A 188 5.85 14.40 9.51
N GLN A 189 4.90 14.01 8.65
CA GLN A 189 4.29 12.69 8.58
C GLN A 189 4.65 11.94 7.30
N ALA A 190 4.43 10.63 7.32
CA ALA A 190 4.33 9.78 6.15
C ALA A 190 3.15 8.81 6.30
N TYR A 191 2.77 8.17 5.20
CA TYR A 191 1.60 7.30 5.10
C TYR A 191 1.93 6.00 4.35
N SER A 192 3.22 5.68 4.19
CA SER A 192 3.68 4.52 3.44
C SER A 192 3.45 3.22 4.21
N THR A 193 3.13 2.17 3.47
CA THR A 193 3.14 0.79 3.96
C THR A 193 4.58 0.25 3.96
N PRO A 194 5.08 -0.41 5.02
CA PRO A 194 6.39 -1.06 5.01
C PRO A 194 6.47 -2.20 3.98
N LEU A 195 7.68 -2.56 3.56
CA LEU A 195 7.92 -3.72 2.69
C LEU A 195 8.91 -4.69 3.35
N LEU A 196 8.54 -5.97 3.40
CA LEU A 196 9.48 -7.04 3.74
C LEU A 196 10.35 -7.32 2.50
N ILE A 197 11.67 -7.26 2.67
CA ILE A 197 12.64 -7.50 1.60
C ILE A 197 13.67 -8.54 2.04
N ARG A 198 14.11 -9.39 1.11
CA ARG A 198 15.20 -10.36 1.35
C ARG A 198 16.48 -9.84 0.72
N VAL A 199 17.45 -9.45 1.55
CA VAL A 199 18.77 -8.97 1.10
C VAL A 199 19.81 -10.05 1.41
N GLY A 200 20.28 -10.73 0.37
CA GLY A 200 21.13 -11.91 0.55
C GLY A 200 20.37 -13.01 1.29
N ASP A 201 20.87 -13.40 2.46
CA ASP A 201 20.29 -14.41 3.35
C ASP A 201 19.42 -13.83 4.47
N ARG A 202 19.21 -12.51 4.51
CA ARG A 202 18.51 -11.84 5.63
C ARG A 202 17.26 -11.11 5.18
N ASP A 203 16.21 -11.27 5.97
CA ASP A 203 15.03 -10.41 5.86
C ASP A 203 15.29 -9.03 6.48
N GLN A 204 14.71 -8.00 5.87
CA GLN A 204 14.67 -6.65 6.39
C GLN A 204 13.27 -6.06 6.17
N ILE A 205 12.82 -5.24 7.10
CA ILE A 205 11.63 -4.41 6.91
C ILE A 205 12.12 -3.04 6.42
N PHE A 206 11.77 -2.70 5.19
CA PHE A 206 12.04 -1.39 4.63
C PHE A 206 10.86 -0.45 4.88
N ASN A 207 11.12 0.65 5.59
CA ASN A 207 10.12 1.64 5.96
C ASN A 207 10.46 3.01 5.37
N VAL A 208 9.47 3.65 4.75
CA VAL A 208 9.59 5.01 4.20
C VAL A 208 8.87 5.97 5.14
N SER A 209 9.60 6.93 5.71
CA SER A 209 9.10 7.90 6.69
C SER A 209 9.32 9.34 6.21
N ALA A 210 8.82 10.32 6.95
CA ALA A 210 9.19 11.71 6.70
C ALA A 210 10.71 11.91 6.77
N PHE A 211 11.28 12.53 5.74
CA PHE A 211 12.69 12.92 5.56
C PHE A 211 13.73 11.80 5.52
N ARG A 212 13.35 10.54 5.71
CA ARG A 212 14.24 9.39 5.63
C ARG A 212 13.50 8.08 5.41
N ALA A 213 14.20 7.10 4.85
CA ALA A 213 13.78 5.70 4.84
C ALA A 213 14.86 4.82 5.49
N SER A 214 14.47 3.67 5.99
CA SER A 214 15.35 2.78 6.75
C SER A 214 15.01 1.31 6.57
N GLY A 215 16.06 0.48 6.58
CA GLY A 215 15.94 -0.98 6.72
C GLY A 215 16.04 -1.38 8.18
N HIS A 216 15.19 -2.29 8.62
CA HIS A 216 15.10 -2.77 9.99
C HIS A 216 15.20 -4.29 10.06
N ASP A 217 15.84 -4.78 11.11
CA ASP A 217 15.81 -6.18 11.49
C ASP A 217 14.37 -6.58 11.90
N PRO A 218 13.74 -7.58 11.26
CA PRO A 218 12.33 -7.90 11.52
C PRO A 218 12.06 -8.48 12.93
N GLU A 219 13.05 -9.14 13.53
CA GLU A 219 12.90 -9.78 14.84
C GLU A 219 13.03 -8.78 15.98
N THR A 220 13.93 -7.81 15.84
CA THR A 220 14.32 -6.89 16.92
C THR A 220 13.88 -5.44 16.68
N GLY A 221 13.49 -5.09 15.45
CA GLY A 221 13.18 -3.71 15.05
C GLY A 221 14.41 -2.82 14.87
N ARG A 222 15.62 -3.33 15.12
CA ARG A 222 16.85 -2.54 15.06
C ARG A 222 17.06 -1.96 13.66
N GLU A 223 17.27 -0.64 13.57
CA GLU A 223 17.67 0.03 12.33
C GLU A 223 19.02 -0.53 11.86
N ILE A 224 19.06 -1.13 10.66
CA ILE A 224 20.27 -1.66 10.03
C ILE A 224 20.97 -0.53 9.27
N TRP A 225 20.21 0.20 8.47
CA TRP A 225 20.69 1.33 7.68
C TRP A 225 19.58 2.34 7.43
N ARG A 226 19.97 3.57 7.06
CA ARG A 226 19.05 4.64 6.68
C ARG A 226 19.58 5.52 5.56
N VAL A 227 18.66 6.02 4.75
CA VAL A 227 18.88 7.03 3.70
C VAL A 227 18.05 8.26 4.00
N ARG A 228 18.66 9.45 3.99
CA ARG A 228 17.97 10.73 4.23
C ARG A 228 17.63 11.44 2.92
N TYR A 229 16.49 12.12 2.91
CA TYR A 229 16.02 13.02 1.86
C TYR A 229 15.42 14.26 2.52
N PRO A 230 16.19 15.34 2.75
CA PRO A 230 15.79 16.43 3.63
C PRO A 230 14.58 17.26 3.16
N ASN A 231 14.16 17.12 1.90
CA ASN A 231 13.05 17.88 1.30
C ASN A 231 11.86 16.98 0.93
N GLY A 232 11.64 15.89 1.66
CA GLY A 232 10.60 14.91 1.34
C GLY A 232 9.86 14.41 2.57
N PHE A 233 8.54 14.59 2.58
CA PHE A 233 7.61 14.05 3.58
C PHE A 233 6.25 13.79 2.92
N SER A 234 5.23 13.36 3.65
CA SER A 234 3.94 12.96 3.08
C SER A 234 4.10 11.82 2.08
N ASN A 235 5.02 10.88 2.37
CA ASN A 235 5.30 9.72 1.54
C ASN A 235 4.12 8.76 1.60
N VAL A 236 3.44 8.53 0.48
CA VAL A 236 2.32 7.57 0.36
C VAL A 236 2.73 6.28 -0.36
N PRO A 237 3.53 6.31 -1.45
CA PRO A 237 3.87 5.13 -2.22
C PRO A 237 4.58 4.07 -1.38
N ARG A 238 4.10 2.82 -1.47
CA ARG A 238 4.85 1.67 -0.96
C ARG A 238 6.15 1.54 -1.77
N PRO A 239 7.31 1.31 -1.13
CA PRO A 239 8.54 1.07 -1.88
C PRO A 239 8.48 -0.27 -2.63
N ILE A 240 9.35 -0.43 -3.62
CA ILE A 240 9.55 -1.68 -4.37
C ILE A 240 10.99 -2.15 -4.18
N TYR A 241 11.22 -3.45 -4.22
CA TYR A 241 12.52 -4.09 -4.11
C TYR A 241 12.75 -5.08 -5.25
N GLY A 242 13.92 -4.95 -5.88
CA GLY A 242 14.43 -5.86 -6.89
C GLY A 242 15.84 -5.45 -7.27
N HIS A 243 16.62 -6.36 -7.86
CA HIS A 243 18.00 -6.07 -8.28
C HIS A 243 18.93 -5.56 -7.16
N GLY A 244 18.65 -5.91 -5.90
CA GLY A 244 19.39 -5.40 -4.73
C GLY A 244 19.11 -3.92 -4.41
N LEU A 245 18.17 -3.29 -5.10
CA LEU A 245 17.77 -1.90 -4.95
C LEU A 245 16.37 -1.80 -4.35
N VAL A 246 16.19 -0.87 -3.41
CA VAL A 246 14.86 -0.35 -3.06
C VAL A 246 14.57 0.91 -3.86
N TYR A 247 13.35 0.99 -4.38
CA TYR A 247 12.80 2.12 -5.11
C TYR A 247 11.76 2.82 -4.26
N LEU A 248 11.95 4.12 -3.98
CA LEU A 248 11.02 4.89 -3.15
C LEU A 248 10.79 6.31 -3.69
N SER A 249 9.57 6.81 -3.49
CA SER A 249 9.23 8.23 -3.69
C SER A 249 9.45 9.03 -2.41
N THR A 250 10.12 10.17 -2.52
CA THR A 250 10.40 11.05 -1.37
C THR A 250 9.20 11.89 -0.93
N GLY A 251 8.08 11.84 -1.64
CA GLY A 251 6.86 12.57 -1.27
C GLY A 251 6.89 14.05 -1.65
N PHE A 252 6.21 14.86 -0.86
CA PHE A 252 5.90 16.28 -1.09
C PHE A 252 7.12 17.22 -0.96
N GLN A 253 6.94 18.49 -1.37
CA GLN A 253 7.95 19.54 -1.59
C GLN A 253 8.84 19.36 -2.82
N ALA A 254 9.66 18.31 -2.85
CA ALA A 254 10.58 18.04 -3.96
C ALA A 254 10.54 16.55 -4.34
N PRO A 255 9.44 16.10 -4.98
CA PRO A 255 9.23 14.68 -5.26
C PRO A 255 10.34 14.12 -6.13
N THR A 256 11.03 13.13 -5.59
CA THR A 256 12.13 12.42 -6.26
C THR A 256 11.90 10.93 -6.08
N LEU A 257 12.13 10.15 -7.14
CA LEU A 257 12.22 8.70 -7.06
C LEU A 257 13.70 8.34 -6.84
N LEU A 258 13.99 7.58 -5.78
CA LEU A 258 15.32 7.13 -5.44
C LEU A 258 15.43 5.63 -5.67
N ALA A 259 16.55 5.19 -6.24
CA ALA A 259 17.01 3.81 -6.11
C ALA A 259 18.18 3.75 -5.13
N VAL A 260 18.07 2.89 -4.12
CA VAL A 260 19.03 2.79 -3.03
C VAL A 260 19.43 1.33 -2.85
N ARG A 261 20.73 1.02 -2.83
CA ARG A 261 21.19 -0.33 -2.51
C ARG A 261 20.84 -0.69 -1.07
N ALA A 262 20.33 -1.90 -0.86
CA ALA A 262 19.81 -2.37 0.43
C ALA A 262 20.83 -3.13 1.30
N ASP A 263 22.08 -3.21 0.85
CA ASP A 263 23.19 -3.98 1.44
C ASP A 263 24.07 -3.16 2.40
N GLY A 264 23.61 -1.98 2.81
CA GLY A 264 24.39 -1.06 3.64
C GLY A 264 24.22 -1.21 5.15
N GLU A 265 24.96 -0.39 5.88
CA GLU A 265 24.90 -0.28 7.35
C GLU A 265 25.00 1.20 7.77
N GLY A 266 24.25 1.60 8.80
CA GLY A 266 24.28 2.96 9.34
C GLY A 266 23.69 4.02 8.40
N ASP A 267 24.25 5.24 8.40
CA ASP A 267 23.81 6.28 7.47
C ASP A 267 24.44 6.09 6.08
N VAL A 268 23.62 5.65 5.13
CA VAL A 268 24.03 5.33 3.77
C VAL A 268 23.71 6.44 2.75
N THR A 269 23.27 7.61 3.22
CA THR A 269 22.77 8.72 2.39
C THR A 269 23.72 9.12 1.25
N ARG A 270 25.04 9.06 1.49
CA ARG A 270 26.07 9.45 0.53
C ARG A 270 26.64 8.29 -0.28
N SER A 271 26.40 7.04 0.11
CA SER A 271 27.13 5.87 -0.39
C SER A 271 26.28 4.86 -1.15
N HIS A 272 24.96 4.81 -0.90
CA HIS A 272 24.10 3.73 -1.45
C HIS A 272 23.01 4.22 -2.40
N VAL A 273 22.84 5.53 -2.60
CA VAL A 273 21.92 6.02 -3.63
C VAL A 273 22.53 5.77 -5.01
N ALA A 274 21.99 4.78 -5.72
CA ALA A 274 22.46 4.37 -7.03
C ALA A 274 22.11 5.41 -8.09
N TRP A 275 20.85 5.85 -8.11
CA TRP A 275 20.37 6.89 -9.01
C TRP A 275 19.17 7.64 -8.43
N ARG A 276 18.83 8.77 -9.06
CA ARG A 276 17.68 9.61 -8.68
C ARG A 276 16.97 10.14 -9.92
N LEU A 277 15.65 10.02 -9.94
CA LEU A 277 14.79 10.68 -10.92
C LEU A 277 14.08 11.87 -10.26
N ARG A 278 14.47 13.10 -10.64
CA ARG A 278 14.00 14.35 -10.02
C ARG A 278 12.68 14.90 -10.57
N ARG A 279 12.14 14.27 -11.61
CA ARG A 279 10.87 14.66 -12.27
C ARG A 279 10.08 13.41 -12.58
N GLY A 280 8.76 13.46 -12.41
CA GLY A 280 7.90 12.30 -12.66
C GLY A 280 7.83 11.29 -11.52
N ALA A 281 8.36 11.61 -10.33
CA ALA A 281 8.16 10.79 -9.15
C ALA A 281 6.67 10.84 -8.72
N PRO A 282 6.05 9.68 -8.43
CA PRO A 282 4.66 9.65 -7.97
C PRO A 282 4.53 10.12 -6.52
N LEU A 283 3.44 10.81 -6.19
CA LEU A 283 3.10 11.21 -4.82
C LEU A 283 2.17 10.21 -4.13
N THR A 284 1.32 9.52 -4.88
CA THR A 284 0.34 8.56 -4.34
C THR A 284 0.53 7.13 -4.89
N PRO A 285 0.53 6.90 -6.22
CA PRO A 285 0.68 5.55 -6.77
C PRO A 285 2.06 4.95 -6.47
N SER A 286 2.11 3.67 -6.11
CA SER A 286 3.40 2.99 -5.91
C SER A 286 4.00 2.55 -7.24
N PRO A 287 5.34 2.54 -7.39
CA PRO A 287 5.98 1.98 -8.59
C PRO A 287 5.64 0.50 -8.79
N ILE A 288 5.95 -0.03 -9.97
CA ILE A 288 5.98 -1.49 -10.22
C ILE A 288 7.21 -1.85 -11.04
N LEU A 289 7.88 -2.95 -10.68
CA LEU A 289 9.08 -3.43 -11.34
C LEU A 289 8.73 -4.69 -12.12
N VAL A 290 8.95 -4.72 -13.44
CA VAL A 290 8.72 -5.92 -14.27
C VAL A 290 9.99 -6.17 -15.06
N GLY A 291 10.68 -7.28 -14.80
CA GLY A 291 11.99 -7.53 -15.40
C GLY A 291 13.02 -6.50 -14.92
N ASP A 292 13.65 -5.82 -15.87
CA ASP A 292 14.66 -4.77 -15.64
C ASP A 292 14.05 -3.36 -15.74
N GLU A 293 12.72 -3.28 -15.83
CA GLU A 293 11.99 -2.05 -16.12
C GLU A 293 11.13 -1.63 -14.93
N LEU A 294 11.34 -0.41 -14.46
CA LEU A 294 10.55 0.20 -13.41
C LEU A 294 9.54 1.18 -14.02
N TYR A 295 8.27 0.97 -13.68
CA TYR A 295 7.17 1.80 -14.14
C TYR A 295 6.61 2.63 -13.00
N VAL A 296 6.41 3.92 -13.26
CA VAL A 296 5.75 4.86 -12.36
C VAL A 296 4.67 5.63 -13.10
N VAL A 297 3.61 6.01 -12.39
CA VAL A 297 2.59 6.94 -12.89
C VAL A 297 2.43 8.08 -11.90
N THR A 298 2.57 9.32 -12.37
CA THR A 298 2.29 10.47 -11.51
C THR A 298 0.80 10.60 -11.22
N ASP A 299 0.45 11.33 -10.17
CA ASP A 299 -0.92 11.61 -9.78
C ASP A 299 -1.75 12.33 -10.87
N PHE A 300 -1.09 12.86 -11.91
CA PHE A 300 -1.71 13.52 -13.07
C PHE A 300 -1.63 12.68 -14.36
N GLY A 301 -1.40 11.37 -14.23
CA GLY A 301 -1.49 10.42 -15.33
C GLY A 301 -0.33 10.51 -16.33
N ILE A 302 0.88 10.82 -15.88
CA ILE A 302 2.11 10.66 -16.67
C ILE A 302 2.79 9.35 -16.27
N ALA A 303 2.73 8.36 -17.15
CA ALA A 303 3.46 7.12 -16.98
C ALA A 303 4.89 7.25 -17.53
N THR A 304 5.85 6.71 -16.79
CA THR A 304 7.26 6.67 -17.16
C THR A 304 7.79 5.26 -16.96
N CYS A 305 8.51 4.74 -17.95
CA CYS A 305 9.30 3.53 -17.83
C CYS A 305 10.77 3.92 -17.78
N VAL A 306 11.47 3.42 -16.77
CA VAL A 306 12.91 3.62 -16.60
C VAL A 306 13.62 2.29 -16.49
N ASP A 307 14.87 2.25 -16.92
CA ASP A 307 15.80 1.17 -16.56
C ASP A 307 15.94 1.15 -15.03
N ALA A 308 15.66 0.00 -14.42
CA ALA A 308 15.62 -0.13 -12.97
C ALA A 308 17.02 -0.04 -12.33
N LEU A 309 18.09 -0.31 -13.08
CA LEU A 309 19.47 -0.29 -12.61
C LEU A 309 20.12 1.08 -12.77
N THR A 310 19.80 1.82 -13.83
CA THR A 310 20.44 3.10 -14.17
C THR A 310 19.56 4.32 -13.93
N GLY A 311 18.23 4.14 -13.99
CA GLY A 311 17.25 5.23 -13.93
C GLY A 311 17.07 5.95 -15.27
N ASP A 312 17.65 5.45 -16.37
CA ASP A 312 17.49 6.01 -17.70
C ASP A 312 16.05 5.85 -18.19
N ILE A 313 15.46 6.93 -18.72
CA ILE A 313 14.08 6.90 -19.20
C ILE A 313 14.04 6.22 -20.57
N HIS A 314 13.30 5.11 -20.68
CA HIS A 314 12.98 4.50 -21.97
C HIS A 314 11.84 5.24 -22.67
N TRP A 315 10.76 5.53 -21.94
CA TRP A 315 9.64 6.31 -22.45
C TRP A 315 8.90 7.05 -21.34
N GLN A 316 8.22 8.13 -21.73
CA GLN A 316 7.31 8.89 -20.87
C GLN A 316 6.08 9.28 -21.68
N GLN A 317 4.89 8.91 -21.21
CA GLN A 317 3.63 9.08 -21.94
C GLN A 317 2.48 9.48 -21.02
N ARG A 318 1.50 10.19 -21.59
CA ARG A 318 0.29 10.59 -20.87
C ARG A 318 -0.78 9.51 -20.99
N LEU A 319 -1.15 8.90 -19.86
CA LEU A 319 -2.30 7.99 -19.78
C LEU A 319 -3.62 8.76 -19.62
N GLY A 320 -3.57 9.94 -18.99
CA GLY A 320 -4.74 10.75 -18.69
C GLY A 320 -5.43 10.37 -17.37
N GLY A 321 -6.34 11.24 -16.92
CA GLY A 321 -6.98 11.17 -15.59
C GLY A 321 -6.01 11.40 -14.43
N ASN A 322 -6.56 11.45 -13.23
CA ASN A 322 -5.77 11.47 -12.01
C ASN A 322 -5.51 10.05 -11.52
N HIS A 323 -4.37 9.78 -10.89
CA HIS A 323 -4.01 8.44 -10.41
C HIS A 323 -3.76 8.47 -8.90
N SER A 324 -4.39 7.52 -8.20
CA SER A 324 -4.10 7.20 -6.80
C SER A 324 -3.88 5.70 -6.61
N ALA A 325 -4.64 4.90 -7.35
CA ALA A 325 -4.45 3.46 -7.40
C ALA A 325 -3.04 3.11 -7.90
N SER A 326 -2.47 2.11 -7.25
CA SER A 326 -1.19 1.52 -7.62
C SER A 326 -1.35 0.55 -8.81
N PRO A 327 -0.42 0.53 -9.78
CA PRO A 327 -0.45 -0.44 -10.86
C PRO A 327 -0.16 -1.87 -10.38
N VAL A 328 -0.72 -2.84 -11.11
CA VAL A 328 -0.49 -4.29 -10.91
C VAL A 328 0.01 -4.94 -12.19
N PHE A 329 0.82 -6.00 -12.06
CA PHE A 329 1.33 -6.83 -13.14
C PHE A 329 0.67 -8.20 -13.11
N VAL A 330 -0.09 -8.51 -14.15
CA VAL A 330 -0.95 -9.71 -14.25
C VAL A 330 -0.90 -10.22 -15.68
N ASP A 331 -0.80 -11.55 -15.87
CA ASP A 331 -0.85 -12.19 -17.20
C ASP A 331 0.05 -11.51 -18.26
N GLY A 332 1.28 -11.12 -17.86
CA GLY A 332 2.23 -10.44 -18.74
C GLY A 332 1.87 -9.00 -19.12
N ARG A 333 0.97 -8.33 -18.39
CA ARG A 333 0.46 -6.98 -18.67
C ARG A 333 0.51 -6.10 -17.43
N ILE A 334 0.63 -4.79 -17.62
CA ILE A 334 0.61 -3.80 -16.54
C ILE A 334 -0.67 -2.99 -16.61
N TYR A 335 -1.39 -2.91 -15.49
CA TYR A 335 -2.69 -2.26 -15.41
C TYR A 335 -2.60 -0.97 -14.59
N PHE A 336 -2.95 0.16 -15.21
CA PHE A 336 -2.99 1.48 -14.56
C PHE A 336 -4.43 1.98 -14.48
N GLN A 337 -5.01 1.97 -13.29
CA GLN A 337 -6.36 2.48 -13.03
C GLN A 337 -6.30 3.94 -12.55
N ASN A 338 -7.11 4.80 -13.17
CA ASN A 338 -7.24 6.20 -12.79
C ASN A 338 -8.50 6.45 -11.95
N GLU A 339 -8.59 7.63 -11.35
CA GLU A 339 -9.65 8.02 -10.41
C GLU A 339 -11.04 8.01 -11.02
N GLU A 340 -11.15 8.19 -12.33
CA GLU A 340 -12.41 8.16 -13.07
C GLU A 340 -12.84 6.74 -13.50
N GLY A 341 -12.14 5.70 -13.03
CA GLY A 341 -12.44 4.30 -13.28
C GLY A 341 -11.96 3.78 -14.65
N VAL A 342 -11.11 4.54 -15.34
CA VAL A 342 -10.48 4.10 -16.59
C VAL A 342 -9.20 3.32 -16.25
N THR A 343 -9.10 2.10 -16.77
CA THR A 343 -7.89 1.27 -16.67
C THR A 343 -7.20 1.22 -18.02
N THR A 344 -5.95 1.70 -18.09
CA THR A 344 -5.09 1.53 -19.27
C THR A 344 -4.18 0.33 -19.08
N VAL A 345 -4.24 -0.62 -20.01
CA VAL A 345 -3.44 -1.84 -19.99
C VAL A 345 -2.25 -1.67 -20.93
N LEU A 346 -1.04 -1.88 -20.42
CA LEU A 346 0.20 -1.76 -21.18
C LEU A 346 0.90 -3.11 -21.32
N ALA A 347 1.60 -3.29 -22.44
CA ALA A 347 2.63 -4.32 -22.51
C ALA A 347 3.86 -3.85 -21.74
N PRO A 348 4.56 -4.76 -21.03
CA PRO A 348 5.87 -4.46 -20.47
C PRO A 348 6.92 -4.31 -21.59
N GLY A 349 8.05 -3.72 -21.23
CA GLY A 349 9.20 -3.43 -22.10
C GLY A 349 9.53 -1.94 -22.28
N PRO A 350 10.64 -1.66 -23.00
CA PRO A 350 11.18 -0.32 -23.23
C PRO A 350 10.47 0.44 -24.36
N GLU A 351 9.45 -0.15 -24.99
CA GLU A 351 8.58 0.51 -25.95
C GLU A 351 7.19 0.71 -25.36
N PHE A 352 6.65 1.93 -25.51
CA PHE A 352 5.30 2.21 -25.04
C PHE A 352 4.26 1.56 -25.96
N ARG A 353 3.51 0.59 -25.44
CA ARG A 353 2.42 -0.06 -26.16
C ARG A 353 1.19 -0.26 -25.28
N VAL A 354 0.11 0.44 -25.63
CA VAL A 354 -1.21 0.23 -25.05
C VAL A 354 -1.84 -1.01 -25.67
N LEU A 355 -2.31 -1.92 -24.82
CA LEU A 355 -3.01 -3.14 -25.21
C LEU A 355 -4.53 -2.97 -25.18
N ALA A 356 -5.06 -2.30 -24.15
CA ALA A 356 -6.48 -2.06 -23.98
C ALA A 356 -6.76 -0.81 -23.13
N ARG A 357 -7.99 -0.32 -23.19
CA ARG A 357 -8.53 0.68 -22.27
C ARG A 357 -9.94 0.26 -21.85
N ASN A 358 -10.11 0.10 -20.54
CA ASN A 358 -11.36 -0.34 -19.93
C ASN A 358 -11.94 0.76 -19.07
N ARG A 359 -13.25 0.74 -18.84
CA ARG A 359 -13.92 1.72 -17.98
C ARG A 359 -14.99 1.06 -17.13
N LEU A 360 -14.92 1.36 -15.84
CA LEU A 360 -16.01 1.14 -14.88
C LEU A 360 -16.42 2.50 -14.32
N ASP A 361 -17.71 2.69 -14.09
CA ASP A 361 -18.24 3.92 -13.52
C ASP A 361 -18.06 3.92 -12.00
N GLY A 362 -17.50 5.02 -11.50
CA GLY A 362 -17.25 5.25 -10.08
C GLY A 362 -15.90 5.93 -9.83
N LEU A 363 -15.77 6.54 -8.65
CA LEU A 363 -14.48 7.04 -8.17
C LEU A 363 -13.63 5.86 -7.70
N THR A 364 -12.38 5.75 -8.17
CA THR A 364 -11.46 4.69 -7.73
C THR A 364 -10.18 5.29 -7.14
N LEU A 365 -9.85 4.92 -5.90
CA LEU A 365 -8.60 5.32 -5.24
C LEU A 365 -7.83 4.10 -4.72
N ALA A 366 -8.55 3.04 -4.37
CA ALA A 366 -8.02 1.75 -4.00
C ALA A 366 -7.31 1.07 -5.17
N SER A 367 -6.32 0.23 -4.87
CA SER A 367 -5.60 -0.54 -5.89
C SER A 367 -6.29 -1.87 -6.14
N MET A 368 -6.14 -2.42 -7.34
CA MET A 368 -6.70 -3.71 -7.70
C MET A 368 -6.11 -4.85 -6.85
N ALA A 369 -6.94 -5.84 -6.54
CA ALA A 369 -6.52 -7.15 -6.08
C ALA A 369 -6.80 -8.16 -7.19
N VAL A 370 -6.06 -9.27 -7.17
CA VAL A 370 -6.11 -10.28 -8.22
C VAL A 370 -6.08 -11.65 -7.59
N ALA A 371 -7.04 -12.49 -7.93
CA ALA A 371 -7.06 -13.92 -7.68
C ALA A 371 -7.31 -14.64 -9.00
N ASP A 372 -7.02 -15.95 -9.05
CA ASP A 372 -7.27 -16.73 -10.26
C ASP A 372 -8.75 -16.66 -10.63
N GLY A 373 -9.05 -16.07 -11.79
CA GLY A 373 -10.41 -15.89 -12.29
C GLY A 373 -11.21 -14.70 -11.70
N ALA A 374 -10.63 -13.89 -10.81
CA ALA A 374 -11.32 -12.75 -10.17
C ALA A 374 -10.41 -11.55 -9.85
#